data_AF-A0A9P5PKE9-F1
#
_entry.id   AF-A0A9P5PKE9-F1
#
_cell.length_a   1.000
_cell.length_b   1.000
_cell.length_c   1.000
_cell.angle_alpha   90.00
_cell.angle_beta   90.00
_cell.angle_gamma   90.00
#
_symmetry.space_group_name_H-M   'P 1'
#
loop_
_entity.id
_entity.type
_entity.pdbx_description
1 polymer ?
#
loop_
_entity_poly.entity_id
_entity_poly.type
_entity_poly.pdbx_seq_one_letter_code
_entity_poly.pdbx_strand_id
1 'polypeptide(L)'
;SFEASFPNDEIMAAEGRVACTFPGPAITIPFSVWHDPLFSHELSNFLSHMNRDKLDKAQAHTKKAKSNVTETCDIPDPKYISELLVGILRGIGSLTLIEDVHFVRKRIGDNVLWKNASLPWRQLPV
;
A
#
# COMPACT_ATOMS: atom_id res chain seq x y z
N SER A 1 3.18 -2.38 -7.11
CA SER A 1 2.69 -1.27 -6.26
C SER A 1 3.83 -0.32 -5.91
N PHE A 2 3.52 0.96 -5.68
CA PHE A 2 4.41 1.95 -5.05
C PHE A 2 3.79 2.33 -3.72
N GLU A 3 4.29 1.76 -2.64
CA GLU A 3 3.82 2.06 -1.28
C GLU A 3 4.45 3.37 -0.82
N ALA A 4 3.59 4.32 -0.44
CA ALA A 4 4.02 5.65 -0.02
C ALA A 4 4.69 5.62 1.37
N SER A 5 4.37 4.64 2.21
CA SER A 5 4.77 4.57 3.61
C SER A 5 4.56 3.18 4.19
N PHE A 6 5.33 2.81 5.23
CA PHE A 6 5.30 1.50 5.88
C PHE A 6 4.60 1.56 7.25
N PRO A 7 4.10 0.41 7.76
CA PRO A 7 3.64 0.30 9.13
C PRO A 7 4.70 0.77 10.13
N ASN A 8 4.26 1.37 11.24
CA ASN A 8 5.17 1.92 12.25
C ASN A 8 6.16 0.88 12.78
N ASP A 9 5.71 -0.36 13.00
CA ASP A 9 6.55 -1.46 13.48
C ASP A 9 7.70 -1.78 12.52
N GLU A 10 7.45 -1.73 11.20
CA GLU A 10 8.48 -1.99 10.19
C GLU A 10 9.52 -0.87 10.16
N ILE A 11 9.08 0.38 10.32
CA ILE A 11 9.98 1.55 10.38
C ILE A 11 10.85 1.48 11.64
N MET A 12 10.24 1.19 12.79
CA MET A 12 10.93 1.14 14.08
C MET A 12 11.87 -0.07 14.20
N ALA A 13 11.59 -1.16 13.49
CA ALA A 13 12.45 -2.35 13.44
C ALA A 13 13.64 -2.18 12.48
N ALA A 14 13.59 -1.24 11.53
CA ALA A 14 14.63 -1.08 10.53
C ALA A 14 15.92 -0.49 11.15
N GLU A 15 17.06 -1.14 10.89
CA GLU A 15 18.37 -0.57 11.19
C GLU A 15 18.69 0.55 10.18
N GLY A 16 18.32 1.78 10.53
CA GLY A 16 18.54 2.98 9.73
C GLY A 16 17.36 3.35 8.82
N ARG A 17 17.32 2.83 7.59
CA ARG A 17 16.26 3.17 6.59
C ARG A 17 15.65 1.91 6.02
N VAL A 18 14.32 1.88 5.89
CA VAL A 18 13.59 0.78 5.24
C VAL A 18 14.01 0.68 3.78
N ALA A 19 14.43 -0.49 3.32
CA ALA A 19 14.79 -0.72 1.92
C ALA A 19 13.61 -1.38 1.20
N CYS A 20 13.09 -0.73 0.16
CA CYS A 20 11.97 -1.23 -0.63
C CYS A 20 12.33 -1.30 -2.11
N THR A 21 11.75 -2.27 -2.81
CA THR A 21 11.92 -2.47 -4.26
C THR A 21 10.61 -2.16 -4.97
N PHE A 22 10.69 -1.35 -6.01
CA PHE A 22 9.56 -0.92 -6.82
C PHE A 22 9.77 -1.25 -8.29
N PRO A 23 8.69 -1.44 -9.07
CA PRO A 23 7.34 -1.68 -8.57
C PRO A 23 7.26 -3.05 -7.88
N GLY A 24 6.26 -3.24 -7.01
CA GLY A 24 5.78 -4.59 -6.68
C GLY A 24 5.31 -5.37 -7.93
N PRO A 25 4.63 -6.52 -7.80
CA PRO A 25 4.27 -7.37 -8.94
C PRO A 25 3.69 -6.59 -10.13
N ALA A 26 4.30 -6.79 -11.30
CA ALA A 26 3.86 -6.17 -12.55
C ALA A 26 2.93 -7.12 -13.30
N ILE A 27 1.86 -6.56 -13.86
CA ILE A 27 0.80 -7.31 -14.53
C ILE A 27 0.60 -6.70 -15.91
N THR A 28 0.62 -7.55 -16.92
CA THR A 28 0.31 -7.18 -18.30
C THR A 28 -1.17 -7.49 -18.55
N ILE A 29 -1.91 -6.46 -18.97
CA ILE A 29 -3.32 -6.60 -19.37
C ILE A 29 -3.41 -6.52 -20.90
N PRO A 30 -4.10 -7.45 -21.57
CA PRO A 30 -4.33 -7.37 -23.02
C PRO A 30 -5.04 -6.07 -23.39
N PHE A 31 -4.62 -5.45 -24.49
CA PHE A 31 -5.19 -4.19 -24.96
C PHE A 31 -6.71 -4.26 -25.19
N SER A 32 -7.20 -5.42 -25.65
CA SER A 32 -8.63 -5.68 -25.84
C SER A 32 -9.44 -5.59 -24.54
N VAL A 33 -8.88 -6.07 -23.43
CA VAL A 33 -9.51 -5.98 -22.12
C VAL A 33 -9.47 -4.54 -21.61
N TRP A 34 -8.34 -3.85 -21.80
CA TRP A 34 -8.23 -2.45 -21.41
C TRP A 34 -9.23 -1.54 -22.16
N HIS A 35 -9.44 -1.80 -23.45
CA HIS A 35 -10.39 -1.07 -24.30
C HIS A 35 -11.86 -1.38 -24.03
N ASP A 36 -12.17 -2.40 -23.22
CA ASP A 36 -13.53 -2.64 -22.77
C ASP A 36 -13.97 -1.50 -21.82
N PRO A 37 -15.00 -0.70 -22.20
CA PRO A 37 -15.50 0.37 -21.35
C PRO A 37 -15.96 -0.11 -19.98
N LEU A 38 -16.47 -1.35 -19.88
CA LEU A 38 -16.91 -1.92 -18.61
C LEU A 38 -15.73 -2.18 -17.69
N PHE A 39 -14.63 -2.73 -18.20
CA PHE A 39 -13.42 -2.96 -17.41
C PHE A 39 -12.86 -1.65 -16.85
N SER A 40 -12.71 -0.64 -17.70
CA SER A 40 -12.19 0.67 -17.29
C SER A 40 -13.12 1.35 -16.27
N HIS A 41 -14.44 1.21 -16.44
CA HIS A 41 -15.43 1.69 -15.47
C HIS A 41 -15.29 1.01 -14.11
N GLU A 42 -15.26 -0.32 -14.07
CA GLU A 42 -15.15 -1.09 -12.82
C GLU A 42 -13.82 -0.87 -12.12
N LEU A 43 -12.71 -0.78 -12.86
CA LEU A 43 -11.41 -0.45 -12.28
C LEU A 43 -11.42 0.93 -11.63
N SER A 44 -11.97 1.93 -12.32
CA SER A 44 -12.13 3.29 -11.78
C SER A 44 -13.02 3.31 -10.54
N ASN A 45 -14.15 2.59 -10.60
CA ASN A 45 -15.08 2.48 -9.50
C ASN A 45 -14.44 1.82 -8.27
N PHE A 46 -13.73 0.71 -8.47
CA PHE A 46 -12.97 0.04 -7.42
C PHE A 46 -11.96 1.00 -6.76
N LEU A 47 -11.14 1.70 -7.56
CA LEU A 47 -10.15 2.65 -7.03
C LEU A 47 -10.81 3.81 -6.27
N SER A 48 -11.94 4.33 -6.78
CA SER A 48 -12.72 5.38 -6.11
C SER A 48 -13.23 4.93 -4.73
N HIS A 49 -13.76 3.70 -4.65
CA HIS A 49 -14.19 3.10 -3.39
C HIS A 49 -13.03 2.88 -2.44
N MET A 50 -11.91 2.29 -2.89
CA MET A 50 -10.74 2.07 -2.03
C MET A 50 -10.10 3.37 -1.51
N ASN A 51 -10.26 4.48 -2.23
CA ASN A 51 -9.79 5.79 -1.79
C ASN A 51 -10.71 6.46 -0.75
N ARG A 52 -12.02 6.18 -0.79
CA ARG A 52 -13.02 6.87 0.03
C ARG A 52 -13.49 6.05 1.23
N ASP A 53 -13.56 4.74 1.07
CA ASP A 53 -14.18 3.87 2.04
C ASP A 53 -13.19 3.52 3.16
N LYS A 54 -13.66 3.66 4.40
CA LYS A 54 -12.89 3.23 5.56
C LYS A 54 -13.13 1.74 5.76
N LEU A 55 -12.11 0.95 5.48
CA LEU A 55 -12.15 -0.50 5.64
C LEU A 55 -11.54 -0.84 7.00
N ASP A 56 -12.39 -1.11 8.00
CA ASP A 56 -11.95 -1.36 9.39
C ASP A 56 -10.90 -2.49 9.48
N LYS A 57 -10.98 -3.50 8.60
CA LYS A 57 -10.00 -4.60 8.56
C LYS A 57 -8.61 -4.20 8.04
N ALA A 58 -8.49 -3.05 7.37
CA ALA A 58 -7.19 -2.46 7.03
C ALA A 58 -6.68 -1.52 8.12
N GLN A 59 -7.51 -1.08 9.08
CA GLN A 59 -7.03 -0.20 10.14
C GLN A 59 -6.10 -0.96 11.09
N ALA A 60 -5.02 -0.30 11.48
CA ALA A 60 -4.20 -0.76 12.58
C ALA A 60 -5.02 -0.71 13.88
N HIS A 61 -4.74 -1.65 14.78
CA HIS A 61 -5.40 -1.75 16.07
C HIS A 61 -4.36 -1.92 17.17
N THR A 62 -4.57 -1.22 18.28
CA THR A 62 -3.67 -1.25 19.43
C THR A 62 -4.45 -1.51 20.72
N LYS A 63 -3.79 -2.12 21.71
CA LYS A 63 -4.39 -2.37 23.02
C LYS A 63 -4.07 -1.21 23.95
N LYS A 64 -5.09 -0.45 24.36
CA LYS A 64 -4.98 0.63 25.36
C LYS A 64 -5.86 0.30 26.55
N ALA A 65 -5.31 0.38 27.77
CA ALA A 65 -6.07 0.11 29.00
C ALA A 65 -6.91 -1.19 28.96
N LYS A 66 -6.35 -2.26 28.36
CA LYS A 66 -7.00 -3.57 28.12
C LYS A 66 -8.15 -3.59 27.10
N SER A 67 -8.49 -2.48 26.44
CA SER A 67 -9.42 -2.46 25.30
C SER A 67 -8.66 -2.41 23.97
N ASN A 68 -9.24 -3.01 22.93
CA ASN A 68 -8.72 -2.90 21.56
C ASN A 68 -9.32 -1.66 20.91
N VAL A 69 -8.47 -0.76 20.43
CA VAL A 69 -8.89 0.52 19.85
C VAL A 69 -8.20 0.68 18.50
N THR A 70 -8.88 1.27 17.52
CA THR A 70 -8.26 1.69 16.27
C THR A 70 -7.04 2.57 16.56
N GLU A 71 -5.91 2.17 16.01
CA GLU A 71 -4.68 2.93 16.05
C GLU A 71 -4.67 3.96 14.93
N THR A 72 -5.17 5.14 15.24
CA THR A 72 -5.17 6.28 14.29
C THR A 72 -3.77 6.80 13.98
N CYS A 73 -2.76 6.33 14.73
CA CYS A 73 -1.37 6.74 14.59
C CYS A 73 -0.55 5.83 13.68
N ASP A 74 -1.15 4.81 13.08
CA ASP A 74 -0.47 3.96 12.10
C ASP A 74 -1.24 3.98 10.78
N ILE A 75 -0.57 3.56 9.72
CA ILE A 75 -1.12 3.58 8.37
C ILE A 75 -2.02 2.37 8.15
N PRO A 76 -3.18 2.54 7.46
CA PRO A 76 -3.99 1.41 7.05
C PRO A 76 -3.21 0.47 6.13
N ASP A 77 -3.34 -0.82 6.37
CA ASP A 77 -2.75 -1.87 5.56
C ASP A 77 -3.17 -1.73 4.07
N PRO A 78 -2.21 -1.58 3.14
CA PRO A 78 -2.49 -1.37 1.73
C PRO A 78 -3.02 -2.62 1.00
N LYS A 79 -3.22 -3.76 1.68
CA LYS A 79 -3.64 -5.06 1.11
C LYS A 79 -4.77 -5.01 0.08
N TYR A 80 -5.72 -4.09 0.20
CA TYR A 80 -6.79 -3.98 -0.79
C TYR A 80 -6.30 -3.51 -2.17
N ILE A 81 -5.21 -2.74 -2.21
CA ILE A 81 -4.53 -2.33 -3.45
C ILE A 81 -3.36 -3.26 -3.76
N SER A 82 -2.47 -3.50 -2.81
CA SER A 82 -1.23 -4.27 -3.05
C SER A 82 -1.47 -5.76 -3.26
N GLU A 83 -2.55 -6.32 -2.69
CA GLU A 83 -2.87 -7.76 -2.78
C GLU A 83 -4.16 -8.02 -3.54
N LEU A 84 -5.29 -7.44 -3.12
CA LEU A 84 -6.60 -7.74 -3.72
C LEU A 84 -6.69 -7.26 -5.18
N LEU A 85 -6.42 -5.98 -5.45
CA LEU A 85 -6.44 -5.46 -6.81
C LEU A 85 -5.42 -6.17 -7.70
N VAL A 86 -4.20 -6.36 -7.21
CA VAL A 86 -3.15 -7.14 -7.89
C VAL A 86 -3.64 -8.56 -8.19
N GLY A 87 -4.32 -9.22 -7.26
CA GLY A 87 -4.90 -10.56 -7.44
C GLY A 87 -5.99 -10.60 -8.50
N ILE A 88 -6.90 -9.61 -8.51
CA ILE A 88 -7.95 -9.45 -9.52
C ILE A 88 -7.30 -9.27 -10.90
N LEU A 89 -6.38 -8.31 -11.02
CA LEU A 89 -5.69 -8.02 -12.29
C LEU A 89 -4.90 -9.21 -12.79
N ARG A 90 -4.30 -10.01 -11.89
CA ARG A 90 -3.59 -11.24 -12.25
C ARG A 90 -4.52 -12.32 -12.81
N GLY A 91 -5.78 -12.37 -12.37
CA GLY A 91 -6.78 -13.28 -12.94
C GLY A 91 -7.29 -12.84 -14.31
N ILE A 92 -7.17 -11.55 -14.64
CA ILE A 92 -7.63 -10.97 -15.90
C ILE A 92 -6.52 -10.97 -16.96
N GLY A 93 -5.28 -10.69 -16.55
CA GLY A 93 -4.12 -10.65 -17.41
C GLY A 93 -3.10 -11.75 -17.13
N SER A 94 -1.83 -11.41 -17.29
CA SER A 94 -0.70 -12.28 -16.97
C SER A 94 0.35 -11.52 -16.17
N LEU A 95 1.16 -12.25 -15.40
CA LEU A 95 2.34 -11.63 -14.78
C LEU A 95 3.29 -11.19 -15.89
N THR A 96 3.77 -9.96 -15.79
CA THR A 96 4.82 -9.45 -16.68
C THR A 96 6.12 -10.22 -16.42
N LEU A 97 6.85 -10.57 -17.48
CA LEU A 97 8.14 -11.23 -17.34
C LEU A 97 9.11 -10.30 -16.61
N ILE A 98 9.91 -10.87 -15.72
CA ILE A 98 10.83 -10.10 -14.85
C ILE A 98 11.82 -9.28 -15.69
N GLU A 99 12.22 -9.78 -16.87
CA GLU A 99 13.12 -9.12 -17.80
C GLU A 99 12.55 -7.85 -18.45
N ASP A 100 11.23 -7.75 -18.55
CA ASP A 100 10.52 -6.58 -19.10
C ASP A 100 10.25 -5.50 -18.03
N VAL A 101 10.63 -5.74 -16.77
CA VAL A 101 10.33 -4.86 -15.64
C VAL A 101 11.61 -4.22 -15.11
N HIS A 102 11.65 -2.89 -15.13
CA HIS A 102 12.72 -2.13 -14.50
C HIS A 102 12.44 -1.93 -13.01
N PHE A 103 13.20 -2.63 -12.17
CA PHE A 103 13.11 -2.49 -10.72
C PHE A 103 14.04 -1.40 -10.19
N VAL A 104 13.53 -0.61 -9.25
CA VAL A 104 14.27 0.41 -8.50
C VAL A 104 14.25 0.05 -7.02
N ARG A 105 15.42 -0.02 -6.40
CA ARG A 105 15.54 -0.21 -4.95
C ARG A 105 15.80 1.13 -4.28
N LYS A 106 14.89 1.56 -3.41
CA LYS A 106 14.96 2.82 -2.67
C LYS A 106 15.10 2.56 -1.17
N ARG A 107 15.95 3.36 -0.52
CA ARG A 107 16.00 3.45 0.96
C ARG A 107 15.11 4.59 1.40
N ILE A 108 14.00 4.27 2.05
CA ILE A 108 12.99 5.23 2.50
C ILE A 108 13.36 5.70 3.91
N GLY A 109 13.55 7.01 4.03
CA GLY A 109 13.78 7.66 5.33
C GLY A 109 12.45 8.11 5.90
N ASP A 110 11.80 7.22 6.62
CA ASP A 110 10.59 7.50 7.39
C ASP A 110 10.93 7.36 8.88
N ASN A 111 10.33 8.20 9.73
CA ASN A 111 10.59 8.24 11.17
C ASN A 111 9.25 8.32 11.92
N VAL A 112 9.07 7.46 12.93
CA VAL A 112 7.89 7.47 13.79
C VAL A 112 8.18 8.26 15.05
N LEU A 113 7.52 9.41 15.20
CA LEU A 113 7.56 10.21 16.43
C LEU A 113 6.36 9.85 17.32
N TRP A 114 6.63 9.24 18.48
CA TRP A 114 5.60 8.78 19.40
C TRP A 114 5.45 9.64 20.66
N LYS A 115 6.56 10.21 21.18
CA LYS A 115 6.55 10.95 22.45
C LYS A 115 5.90 12.33 22.27
N ASN A 116 4.80 12.59 22.98
CA ASN A 116 4.05 13.86 22.95
C ASN A 116 3.52 14.27 21.57
N ALA A 117 3.24 13.30 20.68
CA ALA A 117 2.64 13.55 19.37
C ALA A 117 1.20 13.02 19.34
N SER A 118 0.24 13.85 18.92
CA SER A 118 -1.18 13.46 18.78
C SER A 118 -1.46 12.64 17.51
N LEU A 119 -0.61 12.78 16.50
CA LEU A 119 -0.59 12.02 15.25
C LEU A 119 0.88 11.74 14.89
N PRO A 120 1.18 10.61 14.21
CA PRO A 120 2.52 10.31 13.73
C PRO A 120 2.93 11.41 12.75
N TRP A 121 3.89 12.24 13.13
CA TRP A 121 4.43 13.21 12.20
C TRP A 121 5.48 12.51 11.34
N ARG A 122 5.09 12.06 10.15
CA ARG A 122 6.01 11.49 9.16
C ARG A 122 6.71 12.63 8.46
N GLN A 123 7.98 12.86 8.80
CA GLN A 123 8.79 13.81 8.06
C GLN A 123 9.17 13.17 6.73
N LEU A 124 8.58 13.66 5.63
CA LEU A 124 9.14 13.40 4.31
C LEU A 124 10.50 14.10 4.25
N PRO A 125 11.58 13.39 3.85
CA PRO A 125 12.90 14.00 3.77
C PRO A 125 12.86 15.15 2.75
N VAL A 126 13.50 16.26 3.12
CA VAL A 126 13.81 17.40 2.23
C VAL A 126 14.87 16.99 1.22
#